data_AF-A0A7J3QXX7-F1
#
_entry.id   AF-A0A7J3QXX7-F1
#
_cell.length_a   1.000
_cell.length_b   1.000
_cell.length_c   1.000
_cell.angle_alpha   90.00
_cell.angle_beta   90.00
_cell.angle_gamma   90.00
#
_symmetry.space_group_name_H-M   'P 1'
#
loop_
_entity.id
_entity.type
_entity.pdbx_description
1 polymer ?
#
loop_
_entity_poly.entity_id
_entity_poly.type
_entity_poly.pdbx_seq_one_letter_code
_entity_poly.pdbx_strand_id
1 'polypeptide(L)'
;MKTLGVAMAAICAALYALIGRLTDLGITFGGVAFWPAAVIPAVFSVLFGPWVGGTGAAIGIFIRDMLFHGDALLSLSAGVTANFAGGFLIGYFARKSPDWKKISTSIFIGSVTIVAGLLLPTV
;
A
#
# COMPACT_ATOMS: atom_id res chain seq x y z
N MET A 1 14.75 -8.63 -9.64
CA MET A 1 13.48 -8.76 -10.40
C MET A 1 13.80 -9.05 -11.85
N LYS A 2 12.99 -9.87 -12.54
CA LYS A 2 13.13 -10.09 -13.99
C LYS A 2 12.53 -8.88 -14.74
N THR A 3 12.91 -8.68 -16.00
CA THR A 3 12.44 -7.56 -16.85
C THR A 3 10.92 -7.43 -16.86
N LEU A 4 10.20 -8.54 -16.95
CA LEU A 4 8.74 -8.59 -16.86
C LEU A 4 8.21 -7.97 -15.55
N GLY A 5 8.86 -8.24 -14.41
CA GLY A 5 8.44 -7.70 -13.11
C GLY A 5 8.58 -6.19 -13.03
N VAL A 6 9.62 -5.63 -13.66
CA VAL A 6 9.81 -4.17 -13.76
C VAL A 6 8.72 -3.55 -14.63
N ALA A 7 8.44 -4.16 -15.79
CA ALA A 7 7.36 -3.70 -16.67
C ALA A 7 6.00 -3.74 -15.97
N MET A 8 5.70 -4.82 -15.24
CA MET A 8 4.44 -4.95 -14.51
C MET A 8 4.35 -3.98 -13.32
N ALA A 9 5.47 -3.67 -12.65
CA ALA A 9 5.49 -2.66 -11.59
C ALA A 9 5.20 -1.25 -12.16
N ALA A 10 5.77 -0.93 -13.32
CA ALA A 10 5.51 0.33 -14.00
C ALA A 10 4.04 0.45 -14.46
N ILE A 11 3.48 -0.61 -15.05
CA ILE A 11 2.06 -0.66 -15.44
C ILE A 11 1.16 -0.53 -14.20
N CYS A 12 1.48 -1.24 -13.12
CA CYS A 12 0.77 -1.13 -11.84
C CYS A 12 0.77 0.30 -11.31
N ALA A 13 1.92 0.97 -11.32
CA ALA A 13 2.05 2.35 -10.85
C ALA A 13 1.23 3.32 -11.69
N ALA A 14 1.30 3.19 -13.03
CA ALA A 14 0.54 4.02 -13.95
C ALA A 14 -0.97 3.84 -13.78
N LEU A 15 -1.45 2.59 -13.71
CA LEU A 15 -2.86 2.30 -13.48
C LEU A 15 -3.33 2.77 -12.10
N TYR A 16 -2.53 2.56 -11.06
CA TYR A 16 -2.88 3.00 -9.72
C TYR A 16 -2.97 4.52 -9.62
N ALA A 17 -2.05 5.25 -10.23
CA ALA A 17 -2.10 6.71 -10.28
C ALA A 17 -3.29 7.23 -11.11
N LEU A 18 -3.51 6.67 -12.32
CA LEU A 18 -4.56 7.13 -13.23
C LEU A 18 -5.96 6.79 -12.70
N ILE A 19 -6.19 5.53 -12.34
CA ILE A 19 -7.49 5.10 -11.81
C ILE A 19 -7.70 5.74 -10.44
N GLY A 20 -6.66 5.82 -9.61
CA GLY A 20 -6.70 6.58 -8.36
C GLY A 20 -7.09 8.05 -8.56
N ARG A 21 -6.73 8.67 -9.69
CA ARG A 21 -7.18 10.02 -10.03
C ARG A 21 -8.65 10.10 -10.43
N LEU A 22 -9.17 9.08 -11.12
CA LEU A 22 -10.53 9.04 -11.64
C LEU A 22 -11.55 8.59 -10.59
N THR A 23 -11.15 7.72 -9.67
CA THR A 23 -12.01 7.15 -8.63
C THR A 23 -11.81 7.84 -7.28
N ASP A 24 -11.41 9.12 -7.29
CA ASP A 24 -11.36 9.92 -6.08
C ASP A 24 -12.79 10.24 -5.64
N LEU A 25 -13.24 9.57 -4.59
CA LEU A 25 -14.58 9.73 -4.04
C LEU A 25 -14.66 10.89 -3.03
N GLY A 26 -13.53 11.52 -2.67
CA GLY A 26 -13.48 12.57 -1.65
C GLY A 26 -13.85 12.09 -0.23
N ILE A 27 -13.95 10.78 -0.02
CA ILE A 27 -14.32 10.19 1.26
C ILE A 27 -13.06 10.06 2.11
N THR A 28 -12.96 10.87 3.16
CA THR A 28 -11.85 10.85 4.12
C THR A 28 -12.31 10.41 5.50
N PHE A 29 -11.59 9.47 6.10
CA PHE A 29 -11.79 9.06 7.49
C PHE A 29 -10.54 9.43 8.30
N GLY A 30 -10.69 10.33 9.27
CA GLY A 30 -9.58 10.72 10.16
C GLY A 30 -8.37 11.31 9.44
N GLY A 31 -8.58 12.04 8.34
CA GLY A 31 -7.51 12.60 7.50
C GLY A 31 -6.90 11.62 6.49
N VAL A 32 -7.30 10.34 6.51
CA VAL A 32 -6.88 9.34 5.52
C VAL A 32 -8.01 9.15 4.52
N ALA A 33 -7.76 9.48 3.25
CA ALA A 33 -8.74 9.24 2.19
C ALA A 33 -8.90 7.73 1.91
N PHE A 34 -10.13 7.28 1.70
CA PHE A 34 -10.45 5.90 1.36
C PHE A 34 -10.31 5.69 -0.16
N TRP A 35 -9.42 4.79 -0.57
CA TRP A 35 -9.06 4.60 -1.97
C TRP A 35 -9.39 3.20 -2.50
N PRO A 36 -10.47 3.05 -3.28
CA PRO A 36 -10.80 1.79 -3.95
C PRO A 36 -9.71 1.35 -4.93
N ALA A 37 -9.00 2.30 -5.53
CA ALA A 37 -7.93 2.03 -6.50
C ALA A 37 -6.77 1.20 -5.94
N ALA A 38 -6.62 1.11 -4.61
CA ALA A 38 -5.64 0.24 -3.96
C ALA A 38 -5.83 -1.25 -4.29
N VAL A 39 -6.99 -1.61 -4.84
CA VAL A 39 -7.25 -2.94 -5.41
C VAL A 39 -6.26 -3.28 -6.54
N ILE A 40 -5.79 -2.30 -7.31
CA ILE A 40 -4.89 -2.52 -8.45
C ILE A 40 -3.54 -3.05 -7.97
N PRO A 41 -2.80 -2.36 -7.07
CA PRO A 41 -1.60 -2.93 -6.50
C PRO A 41 -1.83 -4.26 -5.81
N ALA A 42 -2.96 -4.47 -5.14
CA ALA A 42 -3.27 -5.76 -4.51
C ALA A 42 -3.33 -6.90 -5.54
N VAL A 43 -4.04 -6.70 -6.66
CA VAL A 43 -4.10 -7.70 -7.76
C VAL A 43 -2.71 -7.96 -8.34
N PHE A 44 -1.93 -6.91 -8.62
CA PHE A 44 -0.57 -7.07 -9.14
C PHE A 44 0.37 -7.77 -8.14
N SER A 45 0.17 -7.53 -6.85
CA SER A 45 0.91 -8.20 -5.77
C SER A 45 0.66 -9.71 -5.77
N VAL A 46 -0.60 -10.13 -5.95
CA VAL A 46 -0.99 -11.54 -6.03
C VAL A 46 -0.40 -12.18 -7.29
N LEU A 47 -0.60 -11.55 -8.45
CA LEU A 47 -0.20 -12.11 -9.75
C LEU A 47 1.32 -12.17 -9.95
N PHE A 48 2.00 -11.06 -9.70
CA PHE A 48 3.42 -10.89 -10.05
C PHE A 48 4.36 -10.92 -8.85
N GLY A 49 3.81 -10.92 -7.64
CA GLY A 49 4.54 -11.12 -6.39
C GLY A 49 4.76 -9.84 -5.59
N PRO A 50 5.32 -10.00 -4.36
CA PRO A 50 5.38 -8.95 -3.36
C PRO A 50 6.16 -7.71 -3.84
N TRP A 51 7.28 -7.93 -4.52
CA TRP A 51 8.11 -6.83 -5.01
C TRP A 51 7.41 -6.00 -6.09
N VAL A 52 6.67 -6.63 -7.01
CA VAL A 52 6.02 -5.95 -8.14
C VAL A 52 4.87 -5.09 -7.64
N GLY A 53 4.01 -5.66 -6.81
CA GLY A 53 2.87 -4.92 -6.28
C GLY A 53 3.27 -3.87 -5.24
N GLY A 54 4.27 -4.15 -4.39
CA GLY A 54 4.81 -3.17 -3.44
C GLY A 54 5.45 -1.96 -4.13
N THR A 55 6.36 -2.17 -5.09
CA THR A 55 6.98 -1.06 -5.83
C THR A 55 5.97 -0.31 -6.71
N GLY A 56 5.06 -1.02 -7.37
CA GLY A 56 3.96 -0.41 -8.12
C GLY A 56 3.05 0.46 -7.25
N ALA A 57 2.70 0.00 -6.05
CA ALA A 57 1.92 0.76 -5.08
C ALA A 57 2.65 2.04 -4.63
N ALA A 58 3.93 1.91 -4.26
CA ALA A 58 4.77 3.02 -3.81
C ALA A 58 4.90 4.12 -4.87
N ILE A 59 5.24 3.73 -6.11
CA ILE A 59 5.43 4.71 -7.19
C ILE A 59 4.08 5.33 -7.57
N GLY A 60 3.01 4.53 -7.66
CA GLY A 60 1.69 5.02 -8.03
C GLY A 60 1.12 6.01 -7.01
N ILE A 61 1.25 5.74 -5.71
CA ILE A 61 0.79 6.70 -4.68
C ILE A 61 1.64 7.96 -4.66
N PHE A 62 2.96 7.85 -4.85
CA PHE A 62 3.84 9.01 -4.87
C PHE A 62 3.47 9.97 -6.01
N ILE A 63 3.29 9.44 -7.23
CA ILE A 63 2.87 10.23 -8.38
C ILE A 63 1.54 10.93 -8.08
N ARG A 64 0.59 10.21 -7.49
CA ARG A 64 -0.73 10.77 -7.15
C ARG A 64 -0.62 11.85 -6.07
N ASP A 65 0.08 11.61 -4.97
CA ASP A 65 0.20 12.58 -3.87
C ASP A 65 0.88 13.87 -4.34
N MET A 66 1.87 13.76 -5.23
CA MET A 66 2.49 14.92 -5.88
C MET A 66 1.51 15.71 -6.76
N LEU A 67 0.52 15.06 -7.37
CA LEU A 67 -0.50 15.73 -8.19
C LEU A 67 -1.60 16.43 -7.36
N PHE A 68 -1.85 15.98 -6.12
CA PHE A 68 -2.94 16.51 -5.29
C PHE A 68 -2.48 17.45 -4.18
N HIS A 69 -1.46 17.04 -3.43
CA HIS A 69 -0.97 17.77 -2.26
C HIS A 69 0.35 18.49 -2.56
N GLY A 70 1.14 17.96 -3.50
CA GLY A 70 2.48 18.47 -3.82
C GLY A 70 3.50 18.22 -2.72
N ASP A 71 3.12 17.48 -1.67
CA ASP A 71 3.89 17.34 -0.44
C ASP A 71 4.71 16.05 -0.45
N ALA A 72 5.87 16.12 -1.10
CA ALA A 72 6.73 14.96 -1.35
C ALA A 72 7.17 14.25 -0.06
N LEU A 73 7.47 15.01 1.00
CA LEU A 73 7.96 14.47 2.28
C LEU A 73 6.89 13.66 3.01
N LEU A 74 5.65 14.16 3.04
CA LEU A 74 4.53 13.45 3.67
C LEU A 74 4.20 12.18 2.88
N SER A 75 4.22 12.27 1.54
CA SER A 75 4.03 11.08 0.71
C SER A 75 5.13 10.06 0.93
N LEU A 76 6.40 10.45 0.91
CA LEU A 76 7.51 9.51 1.10
C LEU A 76 7.48 8.84 2.47
N SER A 77 7.13 9.59 3.53
CA SER A 77 7.16 9.10 4.91
C SER A 77 5.98 8.20 5.25
N ALA A 78 4.76 8.56 4.83
CA ALA A 78 3.53 7.85 5.20
C ALA A 78 2.85 7.17 4.02
N GLY A 79 2.68 7.87 2.90
CA GLY A 79 1.97 7.35 1.72
C GLY A 79 2.69 6.16 1.07
N VAL A 80 3.92 6.39 0.62
CA VAL A 80 4.78 5.42 -0.08
C VAL A 80 5.09 4.22 0.79
N THR A 81 5.46 4.43 2.05
CA THR A 81 5.79 3.36 2.99
C THR A 81 4.60 2.46 3.27
N ALA A 82 3.42 3.02 3.56
CA ALA A 82 2.21 2.25 3.81
C ALA A 82 1.75 1.48 2.58
N ASN A 83 1.76 2.10 1.40
CA ASN A 83 1.35 1.45 0.15
C ASN A 83 2.33 0.37 -0.28
N PHE A 84 3.63 0.61 -0.15
CA PHE A 84 4.65 -0.41 -0.37
C PHE A 84 4.45 -1.60 0.55
N ALA A 85 4.32 -1.36 1.86
CA ALA A 85 4.13 -2.41 2.85
C ALA A 85 2.85 -3.21 2.57
N GLY A 86 1.74 -2.53 2.27
CA GLY A 86 0.47 -3.17 1.93
C GLY A 86 0.59 -4.10 0.72
N GLY A 87 1.07 -3.58 -0.41
CA GLY A 87 1.25 -4.40 -1.62
C GLY A 87 2.24 -5.55 -1.41
N PHE A 88 3.37 -5.27 -0.75
CA PHE A 88 4.38 -6.28 -0.47
C PHE A 88 3.82 -7.41 0.41
N LEU A 89 3.13 -7.08 1.50
CA LEU A 89 2.56 -8.07 2.41
C LEU A 89 1.48 -8.90 1.72
N ILE A 90 0.58 -8.28 0.95
CA ILE A 90 -0.44 -9.00 0.18
C ILE A 90 0.21 -10.03 -0.75
N GLY A 91 1.20 -9.61 -1.54
CA GLY A 91 1.88 -10.52 -2.47
C GLY A 91 2.70 -11.60 -1.77
N TYR A 92 3.21 -11.30 -0.57
CA TYR A 92 3.95 -12.26 0.24
C TYR A 92 3.02 -13.33 0.82
N PHE A 93 1.89 -12.92 1.42
CA PHE A 93 0.92 -13.85 1.99
C PHE A 93 0.19 -14.66 0.92
N ALA A 94 -0.10 -14.08 -0.25
CA ALA A 94 -0.74 -14.79 -1.35
C ALA A 94 0.07 -16.01 -1.87
N ARG A 95 1.38 -16.03 -1.64
CA ARG A 95 2.29 -17.12 -2.05
C ARG A 95 2.61 -18.10 -0.94
N LYS A 96 2.16 -17.83 0.28
CA LYS A 96 2.34 -18.69 1.43
C LYS A 96 1.03 -19.43 1.71
N SER A 97 1.11 -20.71 2.01
CA SER A 97 -0.03 -21.41 2.63
C SER A 97 -0.41 -20.67 3.91
N PRO A 98 -1.68 -20.24 4.08
CA PRO A 98 -2.10 -19.44 5.21
C PRO A 98 -1.99 -20.28 6.48
N ASP A 99 -0.94 -20.03 7.25
CA ASP A 99 -0.81 -20.52 8.61
C ASP A 99 -1.62 -19.57 9.50
N TRP A 100 -2.91 -19.88 9.64
CA TRP A 100 -3.91 -19.07 10.33
C TRP A 100 -3.47 -18.64 11.74
N LYS A 101 -2.64 -19.45 12.42
CA LYS A 101 -2.05 -19.10 13.71
C LYS A 101 -1.08 -17.92 13.59
N LYS A 102 -0.15 -17.94 12.62
CA LYS A 102 0.80 -16.84 12.41
C LYS A 102 0.11 -15.55 11.96
N ILE A 103 -0.91 -15.66 11.11
CA ILE A 103 -1.69 -14.51 10.66
C ILE A 103 -2.42 -13.86 11.85
N SER A 104 -3.12 -14.67 12.66
CA SER A 104 -3.79 -14.18 13.87
C SER A 104 -2.82 -13.53 14.86
N THR A 105 -1.64 -14.11 15.07
CA THR A 105 -0.62 -13.53 15.95
C THR A 105 -0.09 -12.21 15.40
N SER A 106 0.15 -12.08 14.09
CA SER A 106 0.60 -10.82 13.50
C SER A 106 -0.45 -9.71 13.58
N ILE A 107 -1.73 -10.05 13.41
CA ILE A 107 -2.85 -9.11 13.57
C ILE A 107 -2.94 -8.66 15.02
N PHE A 108 -2.86 -9.60 15.97
CA PHE A 108 -2.91 -9.30 17.40
C PHE A 108 -1.74 -8.42 17.85
N ILE A 109 -0.51 -8.74 17.45
CA ILE A 109 0.66 -7.93 17.77
C ILE A 109 0.53 -6.53 17.15
N GLY A 110 0.16 -6.44 15.86
CA GLY A 110 0.00 -5.15 15.18
C GLY A 110 -1.07 -4.29 15.82
N SER A 111 -2.22 -4.86 16.19
CA SER A 111 -3.29 -4.13 16.87
C SER A 111 -2.90 -3.71 18.29
N VAL A 112 -2.19 -4.55 19.05
CA VAL A 112 -1.63 -4.17 20.36
C VAL A 112 -0.60 -3.05 20.23
N THR A 113 0.29 -3.10 19.22
CA THR A 113 1.28 -2.04 18.99
C THR A 113 0.62 -0.71 18.61
N ILE A 114 -0.42 -0.73 17.78
CA ILE A 114 -1.17 0.48 17.42
C ILE A 114 -1.87 1.06 18.65
N VAL A 115 -2.53 0.22 19.45
CA VAL A 115 -3.21 0.66 20.67
C VAL A 115 -2.21 1.19 21.70
N ALA A 116 -1.08 0.50 21.90
CA ALA A 116 -0.02 0.96 22.80
C ALA A 116 0.61 2.28 22.31
N GLY A 117 0.81 2.43 21.00
CA GLY A 117 1.32 3.67 20.41
C GLY A 117 0.35 4.85 20.50
N LEU A 118 -0.96 4.58 20.47
CA LEU A 118 -2.00 5.59 20.64
C LEU A 118 -2.22 5.99 22.10
N LEU A 119 -1.96 5.07 23.03
CA LEU A 119 -2.08 5.27 24.48
C LEU A 119 -0.81 5.86 25.12
N LEU A 120 0.33 5.81 24.42
CA LEU A 120 1.52 6.55 24.83
C LEU A 120 1.27 8.04 24.53
N PRO A 121 1.22 8.91 25.54
CA PRO A 121 1.05 10.33 25.32
C PRO A 121 2.26 10.82 24.53
N THR A 122 2.01 11.33 23.32
CA THR A 122 2.98 12.08 22.55
C THR A 122 3.45 13.25 23.41
N VAL A 123 4.69 13.17 23.89
CA VAL A 123 5.43 14.28 24.50
C VAL A 123 5.72 15.32 23.42
#